data_AF-A0A7X9IA55-F1
#
_entry.id   AF-A0A7X9IA55-F1
#
_cell.length_a   1.000
_cell.length_b   1.000
_cell.length_c   1.000
_cell.angle_alpha   90.00
_cell.angle_beta   90.00
_cell.angle_gamma   90.00
#
_symmetry.space_group_name_H-M   'P 1'
#
loop_
_entity.id
_entity.type
_entity.pdbx_description
1 polymer ?
#
loop_
_entity_poly.entity_id
_entity_poly.type
_entity_poly.pdbx_seq_one_letter_code
_entity_poly.pdbx_strand_id
1 'polypeptide(L)'
;MKRRDFIRVSSAAGIAGLAGRGFESFAAPFDSGKDGFDLHPFIKEHPEAVFIYLTSVKEKTDSRGIYDAAFKLAGEMFVKTRKGKGYPNSTKITCKPNWTSSRIDKNDPTANMGITTDLNFIDGYLNGVRTKGPQDFYLRECATPHSWTANGYTGMAERNNFNLKNLSTKDYWELGDEIIFKKIDGVVFKEAGYMAPMNAPDTFLINIAKFKSHQMGITASIKNLQGITGKKFHQFCGGHFDIFKSYDKRYHQFFQPDYMARIAELHKKHVEMGIPRWDTTMDRPPYGGGLFMEQWVQRMLDSFSVTPTGINIVEGIYGRDGDGFAGGPHNGRAKDFMSNNVIFGKDAFRVDIITHWLAGHEPGNFGLFHIGIERGFSNVLDPNDIPVYIWENGKAKKVNLHTLKRTPLVTYYLRRNTRGENEEKFHMVDEPFDYKAWKSGKIARTEVPSIKALGTDANDKVVMEVSVPEKGDVYVDILNKNGELVWRMHADDLEPGVHQVVWDGFSSPGLYNTYVKGMGWDAESEMVIYT
;
A
#
# COMPACT_ATOMS: atom_id res chain seq x y z
N MET A 1 45.31 1.21 14.36
CA MET A 1 44.98 0.57 15.66
C MET A 1 45.52 -0.86 15.64
N LYS A 2 46.24 -1.33 16.67
CA LYS A 2 46.86 -2.68 16.66
C LYS A 2 45.82 -3.73 17.08
N ARG A 3 45.86 -4.92 16.47
CA ARG A 3 44.91 -6.05 16.65
C ARG A 3 44.66 -6.45 18.12
N ARG A 4 45.61 -6.18 19.02
CA ARG A 4 45.50 -6.48 20.47
C ARG A 4 44.67 -5.45 21.23
N ASP A 5 44.60 -4.21 20.76
CA ASP A 5 43.78 -3.15 21.38
C ASP A 5 42.29 -3.37 21.05
N PHE A 6 41.99 -3.88 19.85
CA PHE A 6 40.63 -4.23 19.43
C PHE A 6 40.00 -5.31 20.31
N ILE A 7 40.72 -6.39 20.62
CA ILE A 7 40.21 -7.51 21.43
C ILE A 7 39.91 -7.07 22.88
N ARG A 8 40.70 -6.13 23.44
CA ARG A 8 40.45 -5.57 24.78
C ARG A 8 39.22 -4.68 24.83
N VAL A 9 38.95 -3.91 23.78
CA VAL A 9 37.74 -3.07 23.69
C VAL A 9 36.49 -3.95 23.54
N SER A 10 36.56 -5.02 22.74
CA SER A 10 35.43 -5.96 22.56
C SER A 10 35.05 -6.70 23.84
N SER A 11 36.04 -7.04 24.69
CA SER A 11 35.80 -7.78 25.94
C SER A 11 35.37 -6.87 27.09
N ALA A 12 35.75 -5.58 27.08
CA ALA A 12 35.25 -4.60 28.05
C ALA A 12 33.80 -4.17 27.75
N ALA A 13 33.43 -4.01 26.47
CA ALA A 13 32.06 -3.68 26.06
C ALA A 13 31.04 -4.78 26.42
N GLY A 14 31.45 -6.06 26.37
CA GLY A 14 30.59 -7.20 26.72
C GLY A 14 30.23 -7.31 28.21
N ILE A 15 31.01 -6.67 29.11
CA ILE A 15 30.75 -6.71 30.57
C ILE A 15 30.02 -5.44 31.03
N ALA A 16 30.25 -4.28 30.40
CA ALA A 16 29.56 -3.03 30.75
C ALA A 16 28.09 -2.99 30.28
N GLY A 17 27.73 -3.75 29.23
CA GLY A 17 26.35 -3.82 28.70
C GLY A 17 25.33 -4.54 29.58
N LEU A 18 25.72 -5.10 30.74
CA LEU A 18 24.83 -5.80 31.66
C LEU A 18 24.22 -4.91 32.77
N ALA A 19 24.62 -3.63 32.88
CA ALA A 19 24.24 -2.79 34.02
C ALA A 19 23.71 -1.37 33.68
N GLY A 20 23.40 -1.06 32.42
CA GLY A 20 22.92 0.27 32.02
C GLY A 20 21.96 0.23 30.82
N ARG A 21 21.20 1.32 30.64
CA ARG A 21 20.11 1.53 29.66
C ARG A 21 20.38 0.84 28.30
N GLY A 22 19.37 0.15 27.78
CA GLY A 22 19.45 -0.72 26.61
C GLY A 22 20.14 -0.07 25.41
N PHE A 23 21.28 -0.64 25.01
CA PHE A 23 22.03 -0.27 23.83
C PHE A 23 21.33 -0.81 22.56
N GLU A 24 21.05 0.05 21.58
CA GLU A 24 20.63 -0.39 20.24
C GLU A 24 21.87 -0.77 19.41
N SER A 25 22.15 -2.08 19.32
CA SER A 25 23.35 -2.58 18.64
C SER A 25 23.18 -2.75 17.12
N PHE A 26 23.94 -1.96 16.37
CA PHE A 26 24.44 -2.09 14.99
C PHE A 26 24.99 -3.44 14.44
N ALA A 27 24.83 -4.62 15.05
CA ALA A 27 25.30 -5.93 14.56
C ALA A 27 26.84 -6.23 14.43
N ALA A 28 27.24 -7.34 15.05
CA ALA A 28 28.59 -7.92 15.08
C ALA A 28 29.12 -8.49 13.74
N PRO A 29 30.45 -8.64 13.52
CA PRO A 29 31.02 -8.95 12.19
C PRO A 29 31.21 -10.43 11.82
N PHE A 30 30.85 -11.42 12.63
CA PHE A 30 31.10 -12.83 12.30
C PHE A 30 29.88 -13.70 12.58
N ASP A 31 28.92 -13.68 11.66
CA ASP A 31 27.93 -14.74 11.54
C ASP A 31 27.54 -14.90 10.05
N SER A 32 27.57 -16.14 9.55
CA SER A 32 27.42 -16.52 8.15
C SER A 32 25.94 -16.57 7.72
N GLY A 33 25.14 -15.58 8.11
CA GLY A 33 23.71 -15.56 7.79
C GLY A 33 23.43 -15.25 6.32
N LYS A 34 22.37 -15.84 5.77
CA LYS A 34 21.96 -15.70 4.36
C LYS A 34 21.62 -14.24 4.01
N ASP A 35 21.91 -13.86 2.75
CA ASP A 35 21.49 -12.59 2.18
C ASP A 35 19.97 -12.51 2.00
N GLY A 36 19.45 -11.29 2.07
CA GLY A 36 18.02 -11.02 1.99
C GLY A 36 17.71 -9.64 1.42
N PHE A 37 16.44 -9.28 1.53
CA PHE A 37 15.92 -7.96 1.22
C PHE A 37 14.90 -7.51 2.26
N ASP A 38 14.63 -6.21 2.31
CA ASP A 38 13.54 -5.64 3.10
C ASP A 38 13.07 -4.34 2.46
N LEU A 39 12.03 -3.73 3.02
CA LEU A 39 11.66 -2.35 2.72
C LEU A 39 12.66 -1.37 3.33
N HIS A 40 12.76 -0.18 2.74
CA HIS A 40 13.51 0.94 3.27
C HIS A 40 13.14 1.16 4.75
N PRO A 41 14.11 1.36 5.66
CA PRO A 41 13.84 1.37 7.11
C PRO A 41 12.72 2.32 7.52
N PHE A 42 12.69 3.53 6.96
CA PHE A 42 11.63 4.50 7.25
C PHE A 42 10.23 4.01 6.79
N ILE A 43 10.11 3.37 5.61
CA ILE A 43 8.83 2.80 5.16
C ILE A 43 8.42 1.64 6.07
N LYS A 44 9.39 0.82 6.50
CA LYS A 44 9.15 -0.35 7.33
C LYS A 44 8.61 -0.01 8.70
N GLU A 45 9.22 0.98 9.36
CA GLU A 45 8.92 1.37 10.74
C GLU A 45 7.71 2.30 10.87
N HIS A 46 7.25 2.91 9.76
CA HIS A 46 6.05 3.77 9.71
C HIS A 46 4.89 3.15 8.90
N PRO A 47 4.27 2.05 9.37
CA PRO A 47 3.12 1.47 8.68
C PRO A 47 1.91 2.41 8.62
N GLU A 48 1.84 3.41 9.50
CA GLU A 48 0.81 4.44 9.54
C GLU A 48 0.96 5.56 8.50
N ALA A 49 2.12 5.64 7.83
CA ALA A 49 2.42 6.69 6.87
C ALA A 49 2.01 6.32 5.45
N VAL A 50 1.69 7.35 4.66
CA VAL A 50 1.49 7.26 3.21
C VAL A 50 2.53 8.13 2.51
N PHE A 51 3.10 7.58 1.45
CA PHE A 51 4.15 8.20 0.66
C PHE A 51 3.65 8.50 -0.75
N ILE A 52 4.06 9.63 -1.29
CA ILE A 52 3.71 10.11 -2.62
C ILE A 52 4.99 10.29 -3.42
N TYR A 53 5.17 9.47 -4.44
CA TYR A 53 6.23 9.63 -5.42
C TYR A 53 5.69 10.40 -6.62
N LEU A 54 6.18 11.63 -6.81
CA LEU A 54 5.80 12.49 -7.91
C LEU A 54 6.64 12.16 -9.14
N THR A 55 5.98 11.79 -10.24
CA THR A 55 6.66 11.48 -11.51
C THR A 55 6.69 12.68 -12.44
N SER A 56 7.63 12.70 -13.38
CA SER A 56 7.72 13.73 -14.43
C SER A 56 7.35 13.19 -15.82
N VAL A 57 6.61 12.08 -15.87
CA VAL A 57 6.17 11.47 -17.13
C VAL A 57 5.20 12.42 -17.82
N LYS A 58 5.48 12.75 -19.09
CA LYS A 58 4.76 13.80 -19.82
C LYS A 58 3.45 13.29 -20.42
N GLU A 59 3.43 12.03 -20.84
CA GLU A 59 2.31 11.42 -21.52
C GLU A 59 2.19 9.94 -21.15
N LYS A 60 0.96 9.42 -21.15
CA LYS A 60 0.69 8.02 -20.79
C LYS A 60 1.31 7.00 -21.74
N THR A 61 1.74 7.43 -22.93
CA THR A 61 2.41 6.61 -23.96
C THR A 61 3.92 6.52 -23.80
N ASP A 62 4.52 7.31 -22.90
CA ASP A 62 5.96 7.30 -22.63
C ASP A 62 6.39 6.05 -21.85
N SER A 63 6.47 4.94 -22.58
CA SER A 63 6.75 3.62 -22.02
C SER A 63 8.09 3.59 -21.27
N ARG A 64 9.09 4.33 -21.76
CA ARG A 64 10.41 4.38 -21.12
C ARG A 64 10.39 5.22 -19.85
N GLY A 65 9.78 6.41 -19.89
CA GLY A 65 9.64 7.26 -18.72
C GLY A 65 8.85 6.57 -17.59
N ILE A 66 7.79 5.83 -17.94
CA ILE A 66 7.01 5.03 -16.98
C ILE A 66 7.88 3.92 -16.37
N TYR A 67 8.60 3.16 -17.19
CA TYR A 67 9.51 2.10 -16.72
C TYR A 67 10.58 2.65 -15.78
N ASP A 68 11.26 3.72 -16.18
CA ASP A 68 12.38 4.30 -15.42
C ASP A 68 11.91 4.87 -14.08
N ALA A 69 10.75 5.53 -14.05
CA ALA A 69 10.15 6.02 -12.81
C ALA A 69 9.84 4.87 -11.83
N ALA A 70 9.24 3.79 -12.34
CA ALA A 70 8.88 2.63 -11.53
C ALA A 70 10.12 1.87 -11.03
N PHE A 71 11.12 1.69 -11.89
CA PHE A 71 12.38 1.03 -11.57
C PHE A 71 13.16 1.81 -10.50
N LYS A 72 13.26 3.13 -10.65
CA LYS A 72 13.90 4.02 -9.67
C LYS A 72 13.19 3.93 -8.32
N LEU A 73 11.86 4.06 -8.31
CA LEU A 73 11.07 3.97 -7.08
C LEU A 73 11.30 2.63 -6.35
N ALA A 74 11.19 1.50 -7.05
CA ALA A 74 11.45 0.19 -6.44
C ALA A 74 12.89 0.05 -5.92
N GLY A 75 13.87 0.61 -6.65
CA GLY A 75 15.27 0.64 -6.25
C GLY A 75 15.54 1.47 -4.99
N GLU A 76 14.70 2.45 -4.68
CA GLU A 76 14.76 3.26 -3.46
C GLU A 76 13.96 2.63 -2.30
N MET A 77 12.81 2.01 -2.60
CA MET A 77 11.91 1.42 -1.61
C MET A 77 12.42 0.11 -1.02
N PHE A 78 13.24 -0.65 -1.75
CA PHE A 78 13.76 -1.95 -1.31
C PHE A 78 15.27 -1.87 -1.06
N VAL A 79 15.71 -2.48 0.04
CA VAL A 79 17.10 -2.51 0.48
C VAL A 79 17.60 -3.94 0.55
N LYS A 80 18.91 -4.12 0.37
CA LYS A 80 19.57 -5.41 0.60
C LYS A 80 19.78 -5.58 2.09
N THR A 81 19.56 -6.79 2.59
CA THR A 81 19.85 -7.14 3.98
C THR A 81 20.84 -8.29 4.03
N ARG A 82 21.55 -8.41 5.15
CA ARG A 82 22.55 -9.46 5.40
C ARG A 82 22.31 -10.07 6.77
N LYS A 83 22.95 -11.23 7.01
CA LYS A 83 22.97 -11.89 8.32
C LYS A 83 21.56 -12.27 8.83
N GLY A 84 20.67 -12.68 7.92
CA GLY A 84 19.31 -13.09 8.29
C GLY A 84 18.38 -11.97 8.77
N LYS A 85 18.75 -10.70 8.64
CA LYS A 85 17.82 -9.57 8.83
C LYS A 85 16.89 -9.47 7.62
N GLY A 86 15.61 -9.13 7.82
CA GLY A 86 14.64 -8.99 6.73
C GLY A 86 14.16 -10.33 6.14
N TYR A 87 13.69 -10.31 4.90
CA TYR A 87 13.20 -11.48 4.18
C TYR A 87 14.36 -12.18 3.46
N PRO A 88 14.45 -13.53 3.51
CA PRO A 88 15.45 -14.25 2.74
C PRO A 88 15.21 -14.06 1.23
N ASN A 89 16.27 -14.09 0.42
CA ASN A 89 16.14 -14.00 -1.04
C ASN A 89 15.35 -15.15 -1.69
N SER A 90 15.08 -16.22 -0.94
CA SER A 90 14.18 -17.31 -1.33
C SER A 90 12.69 -17.00 -1.12
N THR A 91 12.34 -15.87 -0.50
CA THR A 91 10.94 -15.44 -0.36
C THR A 91 10.33 -15.19 -1.75
N LYS A 92 9.16 -15.77 -1.99
CA LYS A 92 8.44 -15.62 -3.26
C LYS A 92 7.78 -14.24 -3.29
N ILE A 93 8.09 -13.44 -4.32
CA ILE A 93 7.38 -12.20 -4.55
C ILE A 93 6.06 -12.52 -5.24
N THR A 94 4.94 -12.25 -4.58
CA THR A 94 3.63 -12.27 -5.23
C THR A 94 3.28 -10.85 -5.65
N CYS A 95 2.78 -10.68 -6.87
CA CYS A 95 2.37 -9.39 -7.39
C CYS A 95 0.91 -9.44 -7.83
N LYS A 96 0.12 -8.47 -7.34
CA LYS A 96 -1.24 -8.24 -7.79
C LYS A 96 -1.32 -6.90 -8.53
N PRO A 97 -1.16 -6.86 -9.86
CA PRO A 97 -1.47 -5.66 -10.64
C PRO A 97 -2.99 -5.46 -10.75
N ASN A 98 -3.46 -4.24 -11.06
CA ASN A 98 -4.87 -4.03 -11.39
C ASN A 98 -5.14 -4.37 -12.85
N TRP A 99 -5.54 -5.61 -13.10
CA TRP A 99 -5.99 -6.05 -14.42
C TRP A 99 -7.49 -6.32 -14.37
N THR A 100 -8.17 -5.95 -15.44
CA THR A 100 -9.61 -6.17 -15.60
C THR A 100 -9.92 -6.41 -17.06
N SER A 101 -11.19 -6.58 -17.39
CA SER A 101 -11.69 -6.61 -18.77
C SER A 101 -11.32 -5.31 -19.48
N SER A 102 -10.17 -5.28 -20.15
CA SER A 102 -9.78 -4.24 -21.08
C SER A 102 -9.57 -4.88 -22.46
N ARG A 103 -9.98 -4.15 -23.50
CA ARG A 103 -9.65 -4.49 -24.88
C ARG A 103 -8.97 -3.28 -25.50
N ILE A 104 -7.92 -3.53 -26.25
CA ILE A 104 -7.32 -2.51 -27.12
C ILE A 104 -8.39 -2.08 -28.12
N ASP A 105 -8.71 -0.79 -28.13
CA ASP A 105 -9.52 -0.22 -29.20
C ASP A 105 -8.62 -0.13 -30.44
N LYS A 106 -9.05 -0.76 -31.54
CA LYS A 106 -8.27 -0.81 -32.78
C LYS A 106 -8.13 0.56 -33.43
N ASN A 107 -9.06 1.48 -33.17
CA ASN A 107 -9.08 2.82 -33.75
C ASN A 107 -8.33 3.83 -32.86
N ASP A 108 -8.24 3.56 -31.56
CA ASP A 108 -7.45 4.33 -30.61
C ASP A 108 -6.81 3.39 -29.57
N PRO A 109 -5.61 2.85 -29.86
CA PRO A 109 -4.91 1.94 -28.96
C PRO A 109 -4.65 2.52 -27.56
N THR A 110 -4.74 3.85 -27.41
CA THR A 110 -4.48 4.55 -26.16
C THR A 110 -5.73 4.81 -25.33
N ALA A 111 -6.94 4.65 -25.90
CA ALA A 111 -8.21 5.02 -25.26
C ALA A 111 -8.46 4.33 -23.91
N ASN A 112 -7.91 3.13 -23.74
CA ASN A 112 -8.21 2.23 -22.63
C ASN A 112 -7.01 1.94 -21.72
N MET A 113 -5.89 2.67 -21.88
CA MET A 113 -4.69 2.45 -21.07
C MET A 113 -4.96 2.63 -19.57
N GLY A 114 -5.78 3.62 -19.17
CA GLY A 114 -6.10 3.85 -17.77
C GLY A 114 -7.02 2.83 -17.10
N ILE A 115 -7.50 1.82 -17.84
CA ILE A 115 -8.34 0.76 -17.28
C ILE A 115 -7.50 -0.16 -16.38
N THR A 116 -6.22 -0.34 -16.65
CA THR A 116 -5.37 -1.28 -15.91
C THR A 116 -4.09 -0.61 -15.44
N THR A 117 -3.42 -1.21 -14.45
CA THR A 117 -2.04 -0.80 -14.09
C THR A 117 -1.15 -0.89 -15.32
N ASP A 118 -0.35 0.15 -15.56
CA ASP A 118 0.49 0.22 -16.76
C ASP A 118 1.51 -0.92 -16.81
N LEU A 119 1.67 -1.53 -17.99
CA LEU A 119 2.58 -2.64 -18.18
C LEU A 119 4.04 -2.27 -17.92
N ASN A 120 4.46 -1.09 -18.38
CA ASN A 120 5.82 -0.62 -18.21
C ASN A 120 6.10 -0.29 -16.75
N PHE A 121 5.07 0.13 -16.00
CA PHE A 121 5.20 0.36 -14.55
C PHE A 121 5.44 -0.96 -13.82
N ILE A 122 4.64 -1.99 -14.10
CA ILE A 122 4.82 -3.33 -13.50
C ILE A 122 6.22 -3.87 -13.84
N ASP A 123 6.61 -3.77 -15.10
CA ASP A 123 7.90 -4.23 -15.61
C ASP A 123 9.07 -3.52 -14.91
N GLY A 124 9.06 -2.19 -14.89
CA GLY A 124 10.09 -1.38 -14.23
C GLY A 124 10.15 -1.65 -12.73
N TYR A 125 9.00 -1.65 -12.05
CA TYR A 125 8.92 -1.84 -10.61
C TYR A 125 9.48 -3.20 -10.19
N LEU A 126 8.99 -4.30 -10.77
CA LEU A 126 9.42 -5.64 -10.37
C LEU A 126 10.88 -5.92 -10.74
N ASN A 127 11.40 -5.37 -11.84
CA ASN A 127 12.83 -5.45 -12.13
C ASN A 127 13.68 -4.62 -11.18
N GLY A 128 13.19 -3.47 -10.72
CA GLY A 128 13.84 -2.71 -9.65
C GLY A 128 13.94 -3.53 -8.36
N VAL A 129 12.86 -4.22 -7.96
CA VAL A 129 12.85 -5.14 -6.81
C VAL A 129 13.85 -6.29 -7.00
N ARG A 130 13.91 -6.88 -8.21
CA ARG A 130 14.85 -7.97 -8.54
C ARG A 130 16.30 -7.60 -8.27
N THR A 131 16.69 -6.33 -8.47
CA THR A 131 18.07 -5.86 -8.19
C THR A 131 18.47 -5.97 -6.71
N LYS A 132 17.49 -6.14 -5.81
CA LYS A 132 17.68 -6.19 -4.36
C LYS A 132 17.82 -7.61 -3.82
N GLY A 133 17.62 -8.64 -4.63
CA GLY A 133 17.84 -10.02 -4.21
C GLY A 133 16.80 -11.04 -4.67
N PRO A 134 15.48 -10.84 -4.45
CA PRO A 134 14.49 -11.87 -4.77
C PRO A 134 14.42 -12.12 -6.28
N GLN A 135 14.27 -13.38 -6.66
CA GLN A 135 14.25 -13.82 -8.07
C GLN A 135 12.93 -14.46 -8.50
N ASP A 136 12.12 -14.96 -7.55
CA ASP A 136 10.89 -15.70 -7.85
C ASP A 136 9.67 -14.78 -7.79
N PHE A 137 9.19 -14.33 -8.95
CA PHE A 137 8.05 -13.43 -9.08
C PHE A 137 6.81 -14.16 -9.64
N TYR A 138 5.68 -14.03 -8.94
CA TYR A 138 4.41 -14.67 -9.28
C TYR A 138 3.32 -13.62 -9.46
N LEU A 139 2.84 -13.44 -10.69
CA LEU A 139 1.72 -12.56 -11.00
C LEU A 139 0.45 -13.39 -10.96
N ARG A 140 -0.54 -12.93 -10.17
CA ARG A 140 -1.86 -13.57 -10.10
C ARG A 140 -2.95 -12.55 -10.33
N GLU A 141 -3.86 -12.92 -11.22
CA GLU A 141 -5.05 -12.16 -11.58
C GLU A 141 -6.14 -13.13 -12.06
N CYS A 142 -7.40 -12.79 -11.78
CA CYS A 142 -8.56 -13.56 -12.20
C CYS A 142 -9.30 -12.95 -13.42
N ALA A 143 -9.09 -11.68 -13.72
CA ALA A 143 -9.84 -10.99 -14.75
C ALA A 143 -9.38 -11.31 -16.18
N THR A 144 -10.35 -11.75 -17.00
CA THR A 144 -10.25 -11.97 -18.45
C THR A 144 -8.94 -12.57 -18.97
N PRO A 145 -8.57 -13.81 -18.54
CA PRO A 145 -7.34 -14.46 -19.02
C PRO A 145 -7.23 -14.58 -20.55
N HIS A 146 -8.36 -14.69 -21.25
CA HIS A 146 -8.40 -14.73 -22.71
C HIS A 146 -7.87 -13.45 -23.39
N SER A 147 -7.76 -12.32 -22.66
CA SER A 147 -7.27 -11.04 -23.20
C SER A 147 -5.80 -10.76 -22.86
N TRP A 148 -5.16 -11.57 -22.00
CA TRP A 148 -3.83 -11.27 -21.47
C TRP A 148 -2.76 -11.13 -22.55
N THR A 149 -2.78 -11.99 -23.58
CA THR A 149 -1.84 -11.90 -24.71
C THR A 149 -2.06 -10.63 -25.51
N ALA A 150 -3.32 -10.32 -25.86
CA ALA A 150 -3.65 -9.12 -26.64
C ALA A 150 -3.28 -7.82 -25.89
N ASN A 151 -3.42 -7.82 -24.56
CA ASN A 151 -3.05 -6.68 -23.73
C ASN A 151 -1.56 -6.63 -23.39
N GLY A 152 -0.73 -7.58 -23.87
CA GLY A 152 0.72 -7.60 -23.67
C GLY A 152 1.21 -8.20 -22.34
N TYR A 153 0.31 -8.70 -21.49
CA TYR A 153 0.64 -9.22 -20.16
C TYR A 153 1.49 -10.49 -20.25
N THR A 154 1.13 -11.41 -21.15
CA THR A 154 1.86 -12.65 -21.41
C THR A 154 3.29 -12.35 -21.86
N GLY A 155 3.46 -11.48 -22.87
CA GLY A 155 4.78 -11.15 -23.40
C GLY A 155 5.67 -10.38 -22.41
N MET A 156 5.07 -9.52 -21.56
CA MET A 156 5.80 -8.87 -20.46
C MET A 156 6.26 -9.90 -19.43
N ALA A 157 5.41 -10.85 -19.05
CA ALA A 157 5.77 -11.88 -18.09
C ALA A 157 6.87 -12.82 -18.63
N GLU A 158 6.74 -13.29 -19.87
CA GLU A 158 7.72 -14.17 -20.52
C GLU A 158 9.10 -13.52 -20.63
N ARG A 159 9.18 -12.27 -21.13
CA ARG A 159 10.45 -11.53 -21.25
C ARG A 159 11.19 -11.40 -19.91
N ASN A 160 10.43 -11.31 -18.82
CA ASN A 160 10.97 -11.10 -17.49
C ASN A 160 11.14 -12.39 -16.67
N ASN A 161 10.73 -13.54 -17.20
CA ASN A 161 10.61 -14.80 -16.46
C ASN A 161 9.71 -14.66 -15.20
N PHE A 162 8.63 -13.89 -15.32
CA PHE A 162 7.61 -13.80 -14.29
C PHE A 162 6.60 -14.95 -14.43
N ASN A 163 6.27 -15.61 -13.32
CA ASN A 163 5.29 -16.68 -13.31
C ASN A 163 3.88 -16.09 -13.40
N LEU A 164 3.34 -16.01 -14.62
CA LEU A 164 1.94 -15.70 -14.89
C LEU A 164 1.21 -16.97 -15.30
N LYS A 165 0.20 -17.38 -14.53
CA LYS A 165 -0.62 -18.56 -14.80
C LYS A 165 -2.11 -18.23 -14.69
N ASN A 166 -2.90 -18.75 -15.63
CA ASN A 166 -4.35 -18.72 -15.52
C ASN A 166 -4.83 -19.85 -14.59
N LEU A 167 -5.12 -19.49 -13.35
CA LEU A 167 -5.69 -20.39 -12.33
C LEU A 167 -7.15 -20.05 -12.02
N SER A 168 -7.72 -19.05 -12.69
CA SER A 168 -9.02 -18.46 -12.35
C SER A 168 -10.18 -18.97 -13.21
N THR A 169 -9.90 -19.71 -14.30
CA THR A 169 -10.94 -20.33 -15.15
C THR A 169 -11.23 -21.78 -14.78
N LYS A 170 -10.38 -22.41 -13.97
CA LYS A 170 -10.54 -23.78 -13.48
C LYS A 170 -11.26 -23.77 -12.13
N ASP A 171 -12.10 -24.76 -11.89
CA ASP A 171 -12.71 -24.93 -10.58
C ASP A 171 -11.69 -25.47 -9.56
N TYR A 172 -11.95 -25.24 -8.27
CA TYR A 172 -10.95 -25.52 -7.23
C TYR A 172 -10.52 -26.99 -7.15
N TRP A 173 -11.42 -27.93 -7.48
CA TRP A 173 -11.12 -29.37 -7.49
C TRP A 173 -10.21 -29.79 -8.65
N GLU A 174 -9.95 -28.91 -9.61
CA GLU A 174 -9.02 -29.15 -10.74
C GLU A 174 -7.63 -28.57 -10.49
N LEU A 175 -7.45 -27.78 -9.41
CA LEU A 175 -6.23 -27.00 -9.19
C LEU A 175 -5.19 -27.72 -8.31
N GLY A 176 -5.58 -28.72 -7.52
CA GLY A 176 -4.65 -29.40 -6.60
C GLY A 176 -3.90 -28.40 -5.72
N ASP A 177 -2.57 -28.45 -5.75
CA ASP A 177 -1.69 -27.55 -4.97
C ASP A 177 -1.59 -26.12 -5.54
N GLU A 178 -2.22 -25.82 -6.68
CA GLU A 178 -2.25 -24.47 -7.26
C GLU A 178 -3.34 -23.57 -6.63
N ILE A 179 -4.07 -24.06 -5.62
CA ILE A 179 -5.00 -23.28 -4.81
C ILE A 179 -4.70 -23.43 -3.32
N ILE A 180 -4.64 -22.32 -2.60
CA ILE A 180 -4.37 -22.26 -1.16
C ILE A 180 -5.66 -21.82 -0.47
N PHE A 181 -6.19 -22.68 0.39
CA PHE A 181 -7.36 -22.35 1.20
C PHE A 181 -6.96 -21.67 2.50
N LYS A 182 -7.70 -20.61 2.86
CA LYS A 182 -7.58 -19.92 4.15
C LYS A 182 -8.93 -19.89 4.83
N LYS A 183 -8.98 -20.42 6.04
CA LYS A 183 -10.13 -20.26 6.94
C LYS A 183 -10.31 -18.79 7.28
N ILE A 184 -11.54 -18.33 7.26
CA ILE A 184 -11.93 -16.93 7.48
C ILE A 184 -13.06 -16.94 8.51
N ASP A 185 -12.88 -16.16 9.58
CA ASP A 185 -13.97 -15.83 10.49
C ASP A 185 -14.75 -14.63 9.92
N GLY A 186 -15.54 -14.92 8.89
CA GLY A 186 -16.14 -13.92 8.02
C GLY A 186 -17.66 -13.84 8.11
N VAL A 187 -18.19 -12.75 7.58
CA VAL A 187 -19.64 -12.53 7.42
C VAL A 187 -20.18 -13.40 6.28
N VAL A 188 -19.41 -13.53 5.20
CA VAL A 188 -19.79 -14.23 3.97
C VAL A 188 -18.98 -15.52 3.80
N PHE A 189 -17.66 -15.46 4.00
CA PHE A 189 -16.78 -16.62 3.85
C PHE A 189 -16.52 -17.32 5.19
N LYS A 190 -16.55 -18.65 5.16
CA LYS A 190 -15.93 -19.52 6.19
C LYS A 190 -14.49 -19.87 5.83
N GLU A 191 -14.23 -19.94 4.53
CA GLU A 191 -12.94 -20.25 3.94
C GLU A 191 -12.97 -19.74 2.49
N ALA A 192 -11.82 -19.34 1.95
CA ALA A 192 -11.72 -18.96 0.54
C ALA A 192 -10.44 -19.52 -0.08
N GLY A 193 -10.52 -19.82 -1.38
CA GLY A 193 -9.39 -20.32 -2.17
C GLY A 193 -8.63 -19.20 -2.89
N TYR A 194 -7.32 -19.17 -2.72
CA TYR A 194 -6.37 -18.19 -3.25
C TYR A 194 -5.44 -18.83 -4.28
N MET A 195 -5.14 -18.16 -5.40
CA MET A 195 -4.28 -18.73 -6.43
C MET A 195 -2.83 -18.82 -5.94
N ALA A 196 -2.27 -20.02 -5.84
CA ALA A 196 -0.93 -20.22 -5.27
C ALA A 196 0.15 -19.45 -6.06
N PRO A 197 1.14 -18.81 -5.39
CA PRO A 197 1.43 -18.92 -3.96
C PRO A 197 0.81 -17.78 -3.11
N MET A 198 -0.28 -17.14 -3.55
CA MET A 198 -0.94 -16.09 -2.74
C MET A 198 -1.29 -16.60 -1.33
N ASN A 199 -0.94 -15.81 -0.31
CA ASN A 199 -1.12 -16.11 1.11
C ASN A 199 -0.32 -17.33 1.65
N ALA A 200 0.69 -17.83 0.92
CA ALA A 200 1.63 -18.79 1.50
C ALA A 200 2.57 -18.10 2.53
N PRO A 201 3.04 -18.82 3.58
CA PRO A 201 3.86 -18.22 4.64
C PRO A 201 5.17 -17.57 4.16
N ASP A 202 5.73 -18.05 3.05
CA ASP A 202 7.02 -17.63 2.49
C ASP A 202 6.87 -16.63 1.33
N THR A 203 5.89 -15.73 1.41
CA THR A 203 5.59 -14.75 0.36
C THR A 203 5.68 -13.31 0.84
N PHE A 204 6.00 -12.42 -0.10
CA PHE A 204 5.91 -10.97 0.07
C PHE A 204 5.01 -10.41 -1.03
N LEU A 205 3.82 -9.92 -0.65
CA LEU A 205 2.84 -9.41 -1.60
C LEU A 205 3.08 -7.93 -1.93
N ILE A 206 3.35 -7.66 -3.20
CA ILE A 206 3.35 -6.34 -3.82
C ILE A 206 1.98 -6.12 -4.48
N ASN A 207 1.16 -5.27 -3.87
CA ASN A 207 -0.17 -4.94 -4.36
C ASN A 207 -0.12 -3.63 -5.18
N ILE A 208 -0.23 -3.72 -6.51
CA ILE A 208 -0.14 -2.56 -7.41
C ILE A 208 -1.51 -2.28 -8.03
N ALA A 209 -2.24 -1.36 -7.43
CA ALA A 209 -3.51 -0.87 -7.94
C ALA A 209 -3.33 0.16 -9.08
N LYS A 210 -4.45 0.54 -9.71
CA LYS A 210 -4.52 1.64 -10.67
C LYS A 210 -5.32 2.79 -10.06
N PHE A 211 -4.85 4.01 -10.24
CA PHE A 211 -5.56 5.22 -9.84
C PHE A 211 -6.78 5.47 -10.76
N LYS A 212 -7.91 4.83 -10.46
CA LYS A 212 -9.11 4.93 -11.32
C LYS A 212 -10.42 4.84 -10.54
N SER A 213 -11.44 5.49 -11.08
CA SER A 213 -12.82 5.39 -10.60
C SER A 213 -13.46 4.02 -10.90
N HIS A 214 -14.56 3.71 -10.21
CA HIS A 214 -15.37 2.49 -10.32
C HIS A 214 -16.69 2.67 -9.53
N GLN A 215 -17.73 1.82 -9.73
CA GLN A 215 -18.96 1.88 -8.90
C GLN A 215 -18.74 1.70 -7.38
N MET A 216 -17.53 1.31 -6.98
CA MET A 216 -17.14 1.15 -5.58
C MET A 216 -16.32 2.35 -5.07
N GLY A 217 -16.25 3.45 -5.82
CA GLY A 217 -15.47 4.64 -5.50
C GLY A 217 -14.23 4.73 -6.36
N ILE A 218 -13.06 4.79 -5.73
CA ILE A 218 -11.77 4.60 -6.39
C ILE A 218 -11.30 3.18 -6.14
N THR A 219 -10.75 2.52 -7.16
CA THR A 219 -10.38 1.10 -7.04
C THR A 219 -9.28 0.90 -5.99
N ALA A 220 -8.18 1.65 -6.06
CA ALA A 220 -7.12 1.65 -5.04
C ALA A 220 -6.69 0.24 -4.53
N SER A 221 -6.00 0.16 -3.40
CA SER A 221 -5.30 -1.04 -2.93
C SER A 221 -6.23 -2.13 -2.40
N ILE A 222 -7.26 -1.82 -1.61
CA ILE A 222 -8.12 -2.86 -0.99
C ILE A 222 -8.89 -3.62 -2.06
N LYS A 223 -9.60 -2.92 -2.96
CA LYS A 223 -10.37 -3.58 -4.03
C LYS A 223 -9.47 -4.35 -4.97
N ASN A 224 -8.22 -3.91 -5.18
CA ASN A 224 -7.30 -4.59 -6.10
C ASN A 224 -7.04 -6.04 -5.70
N LEU A 225 -7.07 -6.35 -4.40
CA LEU A 225 -6.85 -7.70 -3.88
C LEU A 225 -7.94 -8.69 -4.28
N GLN A 226 -9.12 -8.26 -4.73
CA GLN A 226 -10.19 -9.17 -5.18
C GLN A 226 -9.71 -10.21 -6.21
N GLY A 227 -8.79 -9.80 -7.10
CA GLY A 227 -8.35 -10.63 -8.22
C GLY A 227 -7.33 -11.73 -7.90
N ILE A 228 -6.95 -11.93 -6.63
CA ILE A 228 -6.00 -12.99 -6.24
C ILE A 228 -6.67 -14.35 -5.95
N THR A 229 -7.99 -14.37 -5.88
CA THR A 229 -8.76 -15.56 -5.50
C THR A 229 -9.08 -16.46 -6.70
N GLY A 230 -9.35 -17.73 -6.43
CA GLY A 230 -9.73 -18.71 -7.45
C GLY A 230 -11.09 -18.42 -8.10
N LYS A 231 -11.49 -19.27 -9.04
CA LYS A 231 -12.81 -19.22 -9.67
C LYS A 231 -13.91 -19.20 -8.60
N LYS A 232 -14.99 -18.45 -8.86
CA LYS A 232 -16.16 -18.24 -7.97
C LYS A 232 -15.89 -17.49 -6.66
N PHE A 233 -14.69 -17.59 -6.09
CA PHE A 233 -14.30 -16.77 -4.94
C PHE A 233 -14.18 -15.29 -5.32
N HIS A 234 -13.62 -14.95 -6.49
CA HIS A 234 -13.36 -13.55 -6.89
C HIS A 234 -14.58 -12.69 -7.27
N GLN A 235 -15.81 -13.21 -7.27
CA GLN A 235 -16.98 -12.48 -7.77
C GLN A 235 -17.57 -11.48 -6.74
N PHE A 236 -16.72 -10.75 -6.02
CA PHE A 236 -17.16 -9.86 -4.94
C PHE A 236 -18.10 -8.76 -5.43
N CYS A 237 -17.78 -8.15 -6.57
CA CYS A 237 -18.61 -7.10 -7.20
C CYS A 237 -19.64 -7.65 -8.20
N GLY A 238 -19.87 -8.98 -8.20
CA GLY A 238 -20.69 -9.69 -9.18
C GLY A 238 -22.20 -9.52 -9.03
N GLY A 239 -22.68 -8.61 -8.17
CA GLY A 239 -24.09 -8.37 -7.85
C GLY A 239 -24.54 -9.02 -6.52
N HIS A 240 -25.67 -8.56 -5.97
CA HIS A 240 -26.31 -9.12 -4.78
C HIS A 240 -27.10 -10.40 -5.10
N PHE A 241 -26.41 -11.38 -5.71
CA PHE A 241 -26.97 -12.69 -6.01
C PHE A 241 -26.81 -13.64 -4.82
N ASP A 242 -27.82 -14.50 -4.65
CA ASP A 242 -27.75 -15.66 -3.78
C ASP A 242 -26.81 -16.71 -4.40
N ILE A 243 -25.67 -16.91 -3.75
CA ILE A 243 -24.63 -17.85 -4.17
C ILE A 243 -25.17 -19.28 -4.15
N PHE A 244 -26.03 -19.63 -3.19
CA PHE A 244 -26.58 -20.98 -3.08
C PHE A 244 -27.51 -21.35 -4.24
N LYS A 245 -28.01 -20.35 -4.98
CA LYS A 245 -28.81 -20.52 -6.21
C LYS A 245 -27.98 -20.44 -7.48
N SER A 246 -26.84 -19.76 -7.47
CA SER A 246 -26.08 -19.43 -8.68
C SER A 246 -24.78 -20.20 -8.85
N TYR A 247 -24.25 -20.82 -7.79
CA TYR A 247 -22.99 -21.56 -7.82
C TYR A 247 -23.25 -23.08 -7.73
N ASP A 248 -22.30 -23.85 -8.27
CA ASP A 248 -22.24 -25.30 -8.05
C ASP A 248 -22.21 -25.62 -6.55
N LYS A 249 -22.98 -26.63 -6.14
CA LYS A 249 -23.16 -27.02 -4.73
C LYS A 249 -21.84 -27.32 -4.00
N ARG A 250 -20.81 -27.75 -4.72
CA ARG A 250 -19.48 -28.01 -4.15
C ARG A 250 -18.84 -26.76 -3.54
N TYR A 251 -19.19 -25.57 -4.02
CA TYR A 251 -18.70 -24.31 -3.44
C TYR A 251 -19.41 -23.91 -2.14
N HIS A 252 -20.61 -24.44 -1.87
CA HIS A 252 -21.48 -23.96 -0.78
C HIS A 252 -20.82 -24.11 0.61
N GLN A 253 -19.95 -25.11 0.78
CA GLN A 253 -19.23 -25.36 2.03
C GLN A 253 -18.33 -24.21 2.49
N PHE A 254 -17.89 -23.35 1.57
CA PHE A 254 -16.97 -22.24 1.84
C PHE A 254 -17.67 -20.97 2.33
N PHE A 255 -19.01 -20.93 2.31
CA PHE A 255 -19.80 -19.76 2.64
C PHE A 255 -20.58 -19.94 3.95
N GLN A 256 -20.85 -18.84 4.63
CA GLN A 256 -21.78 -18.83 5.76
C GLN A 256 -23.19 -19.17 5.27
N PRO A 257 -23.90 -20.15 5.85
CA PRO A 257 -25.20 -20.62 5.34
C PRO A 257 -26.29 -19.54 5.42
N ASP A 258 -26.11 -18.59 6.32
CA ASP A 258 -27.00 -17.48 6.67
C ASP A 258 -26.46 -16.12 6.19
N TYR A 259 -25.42 -16.09 5.33
CA TYR A 259 -24.74 -14.82 4.98
C TYR A 259 -25.71 -13.76 4.43
N MET A 260 -26.71 -14.15 3.63
CA MET A 260 -27.69 -13.20 3.08
C MET A 260 -28.49 -12.48 4.17
N ALA A 261 -28.84 -13.20 5.26
CA ALA A 261 -29.51 -12.61 6.40
C ALA A 261 -28.57 -11.68 7.18
N ARG A 262 -27.32 -12.09 7.40
CA ARG A 262 -26.29 -11.25 8.03
C ARG A 262 -26.04 -9.96 7.25
N ILE A 263 -25.94 -10.04 5.93
CA ILE A 263 -25.79 -8.86 5.05
C ILE A 263 -26.99 -7.92 5.18
N ALA A 264 -28.21 -8.45 5.18
CA ALA A 264 -29.41 -7.62 5.33
C ALA A 264 -29.46 -6.93 6.71
N GLU A 265 -29.08 -7.63 7.78
CA GLU A 265 -29.01 -7.09 9.14
C GLU A 265 -27.93 -6.02 9.27
N LEU A 266 -26.73 -6.27 8.75
CA LEU A 266 -25.63 -5.30 8.74
C LEU A 266 -25.97 -4.08 7.89
N HIS A 267 -26.57 -4.26 6.71
CA HIS A 267 -27.03 -3.14 5.88
C HIS A 267 -28.01 -2.25 6.65
N LYS A 268 -29.00 -2.86 7.31
CA LYS A 268 -29.96 -2.12 8.15
C LYS A 268 -29.25 -1.36 9.28
N LYS A 269 -28.37 -2.03 10.03
CA LYS A 269 -27.57 -1.43 11.10
C LYS A 269 -26.77 -0.22 10.58
N HIS A 270 -26.08 -0.37 9.46
CA HIS A 270 -25.23 0.68 8.88
C HIS A 270 -26.02 1.85 8.30
N VAL A 271 -27.24 1.61 7.80
CA VAL A 271 -28.20 2.68 7.47
C VAL A 271 -28.62 3.44 8.73
N GLU A 272 -28.95 2.74 9.82
CA GLU A 272 -29.34 3.35 11.10
C GLU A 272 -28.18 4.13 11.75
N MET A 273 -26.94 3.68 11.57
CA MET A 273 -25.73 4.40 11.98
C MET A 273 -25.44 5.65 11.14
N GLY A 274 -26.16 5.85 10.03
CA GLY A 274 -25.97 6.99 9.14
C GLY A 274 -24.68 6.93 8.32
N ILE A 275 -24.20 5.73 7.96
CA ILE A 275 -23.07 5.62 7.01
C ILE A 275 -23.48 6.34 5.70
N PRO A 276 -22.69 7.30 5.20
CA PRO A 276 -23.08 8.10 4.05
C PRO A 276 -23.44 7.26 2.82
N ARG A 277 -24.54 7.64 2.16
CA ARG A 277 -25.05 7.03 0.91
C ARG A 277 -25.48 5.56 1.04
N TRP A 278 -25.42 4.97 2.24
CA TRP A 278 -25.71 3.55 2.44
C TRP A 278 -27.19 3.19 2.30
N ASP A 279 -28.06 4.18 2.36
CA ASP A 279 -29.51 4.05 2.20
C ASP A 279 -29.99 4.17 0.73
N THR A 280 -29.05 4.34 -0.20
CA THR A 280 -29.31 4.37 -1.64
C THR A 280 -29.87 3.04 -2.13
N THR A 281 -30.88 3.11 -3.00
CA THR A 281 -31.50 1.91 -3.59
C THR A 281 -30.73 1.44 -4.82
N MET A 282 -30.95 0.19 -5.23
CA MET A 282 -30.33 -0.36 -6.43
C MET A 282 -31.01 0.20 -7.69
N ASP A 283 -30.32 1.08 -8.42
CA ASP A 283 -30.81 1.58 -9.72
C ASP A 283 -30.95 0.48 -10.77
N ARG A 284 -30.15 -0.59 -10.66
CA ARG A 284 -30.11 -1.70 -11.60
C ARG A 284 -30.01 -3.04 -10.86
N PRO A 285 -31.09 -3.51 -10.20
CA PRO A 285 -31.03 -4.76 -9.43
C PRO A 285 -30.49 -5.93 -10.28
N PRO A 286 -29.60 -6.78 -9.73
CA PRO A 286 -29.08 -6.80 -8.36
C PRO A 286 -27.75 -6.03 -8.18
N TYR A 287 -27.52 -4.99 -8.97
CA TYR A 287 -26.33 -4.15 -8.97
C TYR A 287 -26.63 -2.71 -8.50
N GLY A 288 -25.65 -2.09 -7.85
CA GLY A 288 -25.75 -0.73 -7.31
C GLY A 288 -26.53 -0.67 -5.99
N GLY A 289 -26.55 0.50 -5.34
CA GLY A 289 -27.21 0.70 -4.05
C GLY A 289 -26.44 0.17 -2.83
N GLY A 290 -26.82 0.63 -1.64
CA GLY A 290 -26.12 0.33 -0.40
C GLY A 290 -26.11 -1.14 -0.01
N LEU A 291 -27.19 -1.89 -0.25
CA LEU A 291 -27.24 -3.33 0.06
C LEU A 291 -26.24 -4.15 -0.78
N PHE A 292 -26.10 -3.81 -2.07
CA PHE A 292 -25.07 -4.40 -2.93
C PHE A 292 -23.67 -4.06 -2.42
N MET A 293 -23.46 -2.80 -2.00
CA MET A 293 -22.19 -2.35 -1.45
C MET A 293 -21.85 -3.02 -0.12
N GLU A 294 -22.82 -3.27 0.76
CA GLU A 294 -22.65 -4.05 1.99
C GLU A 294 -22.09 -5.43 1.68
N GLN A 295 -22.74 -6.17 0.77
CA GLN A 295 -22.26 -7.49 0.40
C GLN A 295 -20.85 -7.44 -0.20
N TRP A 296 -20.55 -6.45 -1.05
CA TRP A 296 -19.22 -6.30 -1.62
C TRP A 296 -18.17 -6.00 -0.54
N VAL A 297 -18.43 -5.04 0.36
CA VAL A 297 -17.52 -4.68 1.45
C VAL A 297 -17.26 -5.89 2.33
N GLN A 298 -18.29 -6.60 2.77
CA GLN A 298 -18.13 -7.75 3.64
C GLN A 298 -17.32 -8.88 2.99
N ARG A 299 -17.56 -9.17 1.69
CA ARG A 299 -16.73 -10.13 0.93
C ARG A 299 -15.27 -9.69 0.82
N MET A 300 -15.03 -8.40 0.57
CA MET A 300 -13.67 -7.86 0.51
C MET A 300 -12.97 -8.00 1.87
N LEU A 301 -13.61 -7.55 2.94
CA LEU A 301 -12.99 -7.52 4.27
C LEU A 301 -12.78 -8.92 4.84
N ASP A 302 -13.67 -9.86 4.54
CA ASP A 302 -13.43 -11.28 4.80
C ASP A 302 -12.16 -11.78 4.10
N SER A 303 -12.00 -11.51 2.80
CA SER A 303 -10.79 -11.92 2.09
C SER A 303 -9.53 -11.17 2.55
N PHE A 304 -9.67 -9.89 2.91
CA PHE A 304 -8.56 -9.05 3.37
C PHE A 304 -8.01 -9.55 4.71
N SER A 305 -8.89 -10.05 5.60
CA SER A 305 -8.53 -10.53 6.95
C SER A 305 -7.45 -11.62 6.98
N VAL A 306 -7.26 -12.34 5.89
CA VAL A 306 -6.28 -13.43 5.74
C VAL A 306 -5.22 -13.18 4.68
N THR A 307 -5.17 -11.96 4.13
CA THR A 307 -4.28 -11.58 3.03
C THR A 307 -3.25 -10.56 3.51
N PRO A 308 -2.06 -11.00 3.98
CA PRO A 308 -1.02 -10.07 4.39
C PRO A 308 -0.42 -9.37 3.17
N THR A 309 -0.46 -8.04 3.14
CA THR A 309 0.22 -7.22 2.13
C THR A 309 1.60 -6.83 2.62
N GLY A 310 2.62 -6.99 1.78
CA GLY A 310 3.96 -6.45 2.06
C GLY A 310 4.01 -4.95 1.82
N ILE A 311 3.53 -4.51 0.65
CA ILE A 311 3.41 -3.10 0.29
C ILE A 311 2.19 -2.87 -0.61
N ASN A 312 1.50 -1.75 -0.40
CA ASN A 312 0.35 -1.31 -1.18
C ASN A 312 0.73 -0.08 -2.00
N ILE A 313 0.45 -0.12 -3.30
CA ILE A 313 0.84 0.89 -4.28
C ILE A 313 -0.37 1.20 -5.15
N VAL A 314 -0.60 2.47 -5.45
CA VAL A 314 -1.53 2.93 -6.46
C VAL A 314 -0.71 3.62 -7.54
N GLU A 315 -0.60 2.97 -8.70
CA GLU A 315 0.00 3.59 -9.87
C GLU A 315 -0.96 4.65 -10.41
N GLY A 316 -0.54 5.91 -10.26
CA GLY A 316 -1.26 7.08 -10.74
C GLY A 316 -0.36 8.01 -11.53
N ILE A 317 0.52 7.47 -12.39
CA ILE A 317 1.21 8.30 -13.40
C ILE A 317 0.16 8.99 -14.26
N TYR A 318 -0.87 8.23 -14.61
CA TYR A 318 -2.13 8.74 -15.12
C TYR A 318 -3.30 8.04 -14.44
N GLY A 319 -4.33 8.81 -14.13
CA GLY A 319 -5.59 8.32 -13.56
C GLY A 319 -6.71 8.27 -14.58
N ARG A 320 -7.79 7.56 -14.26
CA ARG A 320 -8.97 7.41 -15.14
C ARG A 320 -10.28 7.63 -14.40
N ASP A 321 -11.15 8.44 -14.97
CA ASP A 321 -12.50 8.66 -14.47
C ASP A 321 -13.56 7.80 -15.21
N GLY A 322 -14.82 7.90 -14.80
CA GLY A 322 -15.93 7.16 -15.40
C GLY A 322 -16.27 5.87 -14.67
N ASP A 323 -16.54 4.80 -15.42
CA ASP A 323 -17.12 3.56 -14.90
C ASP A 323 -16.10 2.49 -14.44
N GLY A 324 -14.81 2.83 -14.53
CA GLY A 324 -13.68 1.92 -14.32
C GLY A 324 -13.29 1.11 -15.56
N PHE A 325 -13.99 1.32 -16.67
CA PHE A 325 -13.78 0.71 -17.99
C PHE A 325 -13.78 1.79 -19.09
N ALA A 326 -14.53 1.59 -20.18
CA ALA A 326 -14.56 2.50 -21.32
C ALA A 326 -15.61 3.62 -21.19
N GLY A 327 -16.60 3.48 -20.29
CA GLY A 327 -17.72 4.40 -20.16
C GLY A 327 -17.44 5.55 -19.20
N GLY A 328 -17.94 6.74 -19.48
CA GLY A 328 -17.69 7.92 -18.64
C GLY A 328 -18.47 9.16 -19.07
N PRO A 329 -18.22 10.32 -18.42
CA PRO A 329 -18.97 11.56 -18.66
C PRO A 329 -18.57 12.26 -19.99
N HIS A 330 -17.48 11.85 -20.64
CA HIS A 330 -16.92 12.55 -21.80
C HIS A 330 -17.57 12.04 -23.09
N ASN A 331 -18.82 12.43 -23.33
CA ASN A 331 -19.65 11.93 -24.45
C ASN A 331 -19.81 10.40 -24.41
N GLY A 332 -20.07 9.87 -23.21
CA GLY A 332 -20.21 8.44 -22.97
C GLY A 332 -18.90 7.68 -22.82
N ARG A 333 -17.74 8.35 -22.88
CA ARG A 333 -16.42 7.76 -22.74
C ARG A 333 -15.73 8.18 -21.43
N ALA A 334 -14.91 7.29 -20.90
CA ALA A 334 -13.97 7.62 -19.83
C ALA A 334 -12.77 8.39 -20.39
N LYS A 335 -12.04 9.10 -19.52
CA LYS A 335 -10.84 9.86 -19.90
C LYS A 335 -9.69 9.58 -18.94
N ASP A 336 -8.49 9.55 -19.52
CA ASP A 336 -7.25 9.46 -18.76
C ASP A 336 -6.67 10.86 -18.50
N PHE A 337 -6.12 11.08 -17.31
CA PHE A 337 -5.53 12.35 -16.87
C PHE A 337 -4.13 12.10 -16.34
N MET A 338 -3.13 12.89 -16.79
CA MET A 338 -1.78 12.83 -16.23
C MET A 338 -1.79 13.37 -14.80
N SER A 339 -1.87 12.47 -13.82
CA SER A 339 -1.88 12.77 -12.39
C SER A 339 -0.47 12.81 -11.81
N ASN A 340 0.46 12.01 -12.33
CA ASN A 340 1.85 11.93 -11.89
C ASN A 340 2.04 11.70 -10.38
N ASN A 341 1.10 10.98 -9.76
CA ASN A 341 1.08 10.64 -8.34
C ASN A 341 1.12 9.12 -8.18
N VAL A 342 2.25 8.55 -7.76
CA VAL A 342 2.32 7.16 -7.30
C VAL A 342 2.20 7.17 -5.78
N ILE A 343 1.15 6.53 -5.26
CA ILE A 343 0.79 6.57 -3.83
C ILE A 343 1.13 5.21 -3.23
N PHE A 344 1.82 5.15 -2.10
CA PHE A 344 2.17 3.87 -1.50
C PHE A 344 2.29 3.91 0.03
N GLY A 345 2.21 2.74 0.65
CA GLY A 345 2.30 2.56 2.09
C GLY A 345 2.08 1.09 2.48
N LYS A 346 2.30 0.75 3.76
CA LYS A 346 2.08 -0.62 4.24
C LYS A 346 0.62 -0.89 4.56
N ASP A 347 -0.08 0.09 5.12
CA ASP A 347 -1.50 0.00 5.45
C ASP A 347 -2.39 0.34 4.24
N ALA A 348 -3.19 -0.64 3.80
CA ALA A 348 -4.04 -0.48 2.62
C ALA A 348 -5.19 0.54 2.83
N PHE A 349 -5.72 0.67 4.05
CA PHE A 349 -6.80 1.61 4.34
C PHE A 349 -6.30 3.05 4.26
N ARG A 350 -5.14 3.33 4.85
CA ARG A 350 -4.52 4.65 4.79
C ARG A 350 -4.16 5.06 3.36
N VAL A 351 -3.58 4.13 2.60
CA VAL A 351 -3.31 4.33 1.17
C VAL A 351 -4.61 4.63 0.42
N ASP A 352 -5.67 3.89 0.66
CA ASP A 352 -6.95 4.10 -0.03
C ASP A 352 -7.61 5.42 0.37
N ILE A 353 -7.58 5.82 1.65
CA ILE A 353 -8.12 7.10 2.15
C ILE A 353 -7.41 8.28 1.45
N ILE A 354 -6.07 8.29 1.46
CA ILE A 354 -5.28 9.33 0.77
C ILE A 354 -5.51 9.28 -0.74
N THR A 355 -5.67 8.09 -1.32
CA THR A 355 -5.98 7.95 -2.75
C THR A 355 -7.34 8.56 -3.09
N HIS A 356 -8.38 8.35 -2.29
CA HIS A 356 -9.69 8.97 -2.51
C HIS A 356 -9.62 10.49 -2.37
N TRP A 357 -8.87 10.99 -1.37
CA TRP A 357 -8.62 12.42 -1.22
C TRP A 357 -7.95 13.00 -2.47
N LEU A 358 -6.84 12.41 -2.93
CA LEU A 358 -6.11 12.87 -4.12
C LEU A 358 -6.92 12.71 -5.41
N ALA A 359 -7.88 11.78 -5.47
CA ALA A 359 -8.85 11.66 -6.56
C ALA A 359 -9.95 12.73 -6.55
N GLY A 360 -9.92 13.67 -5.61
CA GLY A 360 -10.88 14.76 -5.52
C GLY A 360 -12.09 14.49 -4.62
N HIS A 361 -12.20 13.30 -4.01
CA HIS A 361 -13.33 12.94 -3.15
C HIS A 361 -13.10 13.26 -1.68
N GLU A 362 -14.17 13.24 -0.89
CA GLU A 362 -14.16 13.30 0.56
C GLU A 362 -14.22 11.87 1.13
N PRO A 363 -13.10 11.33 1.69
CA PRO A 363 -13.05 9.93 2.13
C PRO A 363 -14.13 9.53 3.13
N GLY A 364 -14.59 10.47 3.98
CA GLY A 364 -15.65 10.22 4.95
C GLY A 364 -16.97 9.73 4.34
N ASN A 365 -17.20 9.94 3.05
CA ASN A 365 -18.42 9.51 2.36
C ASN A 365 -18.37 8.07 1.81
N PHE A 366 -17.30 7.30 2.07
CA PHE A 366 -17.15 5.94 1.57
C PHE A 366 -17.35 4.90 2.66
N GLY A 367 -18.43 4.12 2.57
CA GLY A 367 -18.80 3.11 3.56
C GLY A 367 -17.74 2.02 3.82
N LEU A 368 -16.83 1.77 2.87
CA LEU A 368 -15.72 0.84 3.05
C LEU A 368 -14.86 1.21 4.28
N PHE A 369 -14.56 2.49 4.48
CA PHE A 369 -13.68 2.93 5.56
C PHE A 369 -14.35 2.85 6.92
N HIS A 370 -15.64 3.18 6.99
CA HIS A 370 -16.47 3.02 8.18
C HIS A 370 -16.54 1.56 8.65
N ILE A 371 -16.87 0.65 7.73
CA ILE A 371 -16.98 -0.77 8.06
C ILE A 371 -15.60 -1.38 8.33
N GLY A 372 -14.55 -0.87 7.68
CA GLY A 372 -13.16 -1.22 7.99
C GLY A 372 -12.78 -0.89 9.44
N ILE A 373 -13.21 0.27 9.94
CA ILE A 373 -13.03 0.66 11.36
C ILE A 373 -13.86 -0.23 12.27
N GLU A 374 -15.15 -0.45 11.96
CA GLU A 374 -16.01 -1.34 12.74
C GLU A 374 -15.40 -2.75 12.88
N ARG A 375 -14.82 -3.28 11.81
CA ARG A 375 -14.19 -4.60 11.80
C ARG A 375 -12.75 -4.62 12.32
N GLY A 376 -12.23 -3.48 12.77
CA GLY A 376 -10.89 -3.38 13.38
C GLY A 376 -9.71 -3.42 12.40
N PHE A 377 -9.95 -3.23 11.10
CA PHE A 377 -8.88 -3.19 10.08
C PHE A 377 -8.25 -1.80 9.92
N SER A 378 -8.97 -0.76 10.33
CA SER A 378 -8.48 0.61 10.37
C SER A 378 -8.85 1.26 11.69
N ASN A 379 -8.08 2.26 12.10
CA ASN A 379 -8.38 3.13 13.24
C ASN A 379 -8.41 4.61 12.82
N VAL A 380 -8.43 4.88 11.51
CA VAL A 380 -8.39 6.23 10.93
C VAL A 380 -9.42 6.35 9.80
N LEU A 381 -10.07 7.51 9.76
CA LEU A 381 -11.02 7.91 8.71
C LEU A 381 -10.65 9.29 8.14
N ASP A 382 -10.25 10.21 9.01
CA ASP A 382 -9.82 11.55 8.63
C ASP A 382 -8.47 11.49 7.88
N PRO A 383 -8.40 11.90 6.60
CA PRO A 383 -7.16 11.88 5.86
C PRO A 383 -6.08 12.80 6.46
N ASN A 384 -6.47 13.81 7.26
CA ASN A 384 -5.53 14.70 7.95
C ASN A 384 -4.85 14.05 9.16
N ASP A 385 -5.40 12.95 9.67
CA ASP A 385 -4.82 12.17 10.76
C ASP A 385 -3.79 11.14 10.25
N ILE A 386 -3.53 11.09 8.93
CA ILE A 386 -2.54 10.21 8.29
C ILE A 386 -1.28 11.02 7.98
N PRO A 387 -0.09 10.61 8.48
CA PRO A 387 1.17 11.20 8.07
C PRO A 387 1.43 10.99 6.57
N VAL A 388 1.63 12.10 5.84
CA VAL A 388 1.90 12.07 4.39
C VAL A 388 3.29 12.63 4.10
N TYR A 389 4.02 11.92 3.23
CA TYR A 389 5.37 12.27 2.82
C TYR A 389 5.49 12.33 1.30
N ILE A 390 6.18 13.34 0.77
CA ILE A 390 6.76 13.26 -0.57
C ILE A 390 7.98 12.34 -0.49
N TRP A 391 8.02 11.35 -1.37
CA TRP A 391 9.16 10.46 -1.52
C TRP A 391 10.05 10.93 -2.66
N GLU A 392 11.30 11.24 -2.38
CA GLU A 392 12.25 11.69 -3.39
C GLU A 392 13.67 11.19 -3.06
N ASN A 393 14.28 10.47 -4.01
CA ASN A 393 15.69 10.03 -3.93
C ASN A 393 15.98 9.23 -2.64
N GLY A 394 15.07 8.32 -2.26
CA GLY A 394 15.20 7.53 -1.04
C GLY A 394 14.89 8.28 0.27
N LYS A 395 14.35 9.50 0.20
CA LYS A 395 14.03 10.32 1.38
C LYS A 395 12.54 10.64 1.47
N ALA A 396 12.00 10.51 2.67
CA ALA A 396 10.65 10.95 3.01
C ALA A 396 10.67 12.39 3.54
N LYS A 397 10.05 13.31 2.79
CA LYS A 397 9.81 14.69 3.23
C LYS A 397 8.36 14.85 3.67
N LYS A 398 8.13 15.11 4.95
CA LYS A 398 6.77 15.31 5.48
C LYS A 398 6.12 16.53 4.81
N VAL A 399 4.85 16.41 4.46
CA VAL A 399 4.08 17.49 3.82
C VAL A 399 2.68 17.60 4.41
N ASN A 400 2.12 18.80 4.34
CA ASN A 400 0.69 18.97 4.58
C ASN A 400 -0.09 18.42 3.38
N LEU A 401 -1.05 17.52 3.64
CA LEU A 401 -1.88 16.89 2.62
C LEU A 401 -2.53 17.89 1.64
N HIS A 402 -2.96 19.06 2.11
CA HIS A 402 -3.60 20.09 1.30
C HIS A 402 -2.67 20.77 0.28
N THR A 403 -1.35 20.60 0.43
CA THR A 403 -0.37 21.12 -0.54
C THR A 403 -0.23 20.24 -1.78
N LEU A 404 -0.76 19.01 -1.73
CA LEU A 404 -0.69 18.06 -2.83
C LEU A 404 -1.74 18.35 -3.89
N LYS A 405 -1.32 18.30 -5.16
CA LYS A 405 -2.23 18.47 -6.30
C LYS A 405 -3.18 17.28 -6.39
N ARG A 406 -4.48 17.57 -6.26
CA ARG A 406 -5.57 16.61 -6.51
C ARG A 406 -5.80 16.46 -8.02
N THR A 407 -6.20 15.27 -8.44
CA THR A 407 -6.71 14.97 -9.79
C THR A 407 -8.14 14.46 -9.65
N PRO A 408 -9.16 15.33 -9.82
CA PRO A 408 -10.56 14.92 -9.73
C PRO A 408 -10.90 13.80 -10.73
N LEU A 409 -11.34 12.65 -10.23
CA LEU A 409 -11.78 11.50 -11.03
C LEU A 409 -13.24 11.18 -10.71
N VAL A 410 -14.17 11.66 -11.53
CA VAL A 410 -15.59 11.39 -11.27
C VAL A 410 -15.91 9.90 -11.34
N THR A 411 -16.85 9.48 -10.49
CA THR A 411 -17.27 8.09 -10.34
C THR A 411 -18.79 8.00 -10.33
N TYR A 412 -19.33 6.78 -10.42
CA TYR A 412 -20.77 6.52 -10.29
C TYR A 412 -21.12 5.78 -9.00
N TYR A 413 -20.27 5.95 -7.99
CA TYR A 413 -20.44 5.39 -6.66
C TYR A 413 -21.74 5.87 -6.02
N LEU A 414 -22.64 4.93 -5.67
CA LEU A 414 -23.85 5.18 -4.88
C LEU A 414 -24.53 6.53 -5.19
N ARG A 415 -24.90 6.69 -6.48
CA ARG A 415 -25.58 7.86 -6.99
C ARG A 415 -26.82 8.18 -6.17
N ARG A 416 -26.99 9.45 -5.84
CA ARG A 416 -28.15 10.05 -5.19
C ARG A 416 -29.18 10.53 -6.20
N ASN A 417 -29.99 9.59 -6.68
CA ASN A 417 -31.05 9.82 -7.67
C ASN A 417 -32.39 9.23 -7.23
N THR A 418 -32.51 8.94 -5.94
CA THR A 418 -33.72 8.43 -5.32
C THR A 418 -34.16 9.44 -4.26
N ARG A 419 -35.42 9.38 -3.82
CA ARG A 419 -35.96 10.26 -2.75
C ARG A 419 -35.93 11.77 -3.07
N GLY A 420 -36.08 12.14 -4.34
CA GLY A 420 -36.17 13.54 -4.79
C GLY A 420 -34.83 14.19 -5.11
N GLU A 421 -33.72 13.48 -4.91
CA GLU A 421 -32.39 13.89 -5.32
C GLU A 421 -32.16 13.65 -6.81
N ASN A 422 -31.31 14.47 -7.44
CA ASN A 422 -30.98 14.36 -8.86
C ASN A 422 -29.47 14.61 -9.10
N GLU A 423 -28.63 13.80 -8.47
CA GLU A 423 -27.18 13.80 -8.70
C GLU A 423 -26.87 13.28 -10.11
N GLU A 424 -25.81 13.77 -10.75
CA GLU A 424 -25.35 13.23 -12.03
C GLU A 424 -24.87 11.79 -11.90
N LYS A 425 -24.96 11.00 -13.00
CA LYS A 425 -24.49 9.61 -12.99
C LYS A 425 -23.01 9.51 -12.61
N PHE A 426 -22.19 10.38 -13.19
CA PHE A 426 -20.78 10.51 -12.85
C PHE A 426 -20.62 11.79 -12.06
N HIS A 427 -20.20 11.70 -10.81
CA HIS A 427 -20.13 12.82 -9.88
C HIS A 427 -18.90 12.70 -8.98
N MET A 428 -18.62 13.78 -8.26
CA MET A 428 -17.69 13.77 -7.14
C MET A 428 -18.45 13.39 -5.87
N VAL A 429 -17.86 12.47 -5.10
CA VAL A 429 -18.30 12.14 -3.75
C VAL A 429 -17.56 13.06 -2.77
N ASP A 430 -17.86 14.35 -2.79
CA ASP A 430 -17.09 15.42 -2.13
C ASP A 430 -17.93 16.26 -1.15
N GLU A 431 -19.08 15.74 -0.71
CA GLU A 431 -19.89 16.43 0.28
C GLU A 431 -19.11 16.61 1.60
N PRO A 432 -19.20 17.78 2.27
CA PRO A 432 -18.51 18.00 3.53
C PRO A 432 -18.83 16.92 4.55
N PHE A 433 -17.79 16.40 5.20
CA PHE A 433 -17.93 15.33 6.19
C PHE A 433 -17.40 15.77 7.55
N ASP A 434 -18.17 15.54 8.62
CA ASP A 434 -17.73 15.82 9.99
C ASP A 434 -16.94 14.65 10.57
N TYR A 435 -15.62 14.72 10.44
CA TYR A 435 -14.71 13.74 11.00
C TYR A 435 -14.72 13.68 12.52
N LYS A 436 -15.17 14.73 13.23
CA LYS A 436 -15.14 14.77 14.71
C LYS A 436 -16.01 13.67 15.32
N ALA A 437 -17.14 13.35 14.68
CA ALA A 437 -18.04 12.28 15.11
C ALA A 437 -17.40 10.88 15.04
N TRP A 438 -16.27 10.74 14.34
CA TRP A 438 -15.59 9.47 14.08
C TRP A 438 -14.17 9.41 14.64
N LYS A 439 -13.73 10.44 15.37
CA LYS A 439 -12.43 10.41 16.06
C LYS A 439 -12.55 9.56 17.33
N SER A 440 -11.89 8.39 17.34
CA SER A 440 -11.80 7.52 18.52
C SER A 440 -10.79 8.00 19.57
N GLY A 441 -10.15 9.17 19.35
CA GLY A 441 -9.32 9.84 20.33
C GLY A 441 -8.00 9.14 20.60
N LYS A 442 -6.99 9.43 19.77
CA LYS A 442 -5.55 9.54 20.09
C LYS A 442 -4.78 9.66 18.77
N ILE A 443 -4.59 10.89 18.30
CA ILE A 443 -3.50 11.16 17.35
C ILE A 443 -2.24 11.07 18.21
N ALA A 444 -1.35 10.11 17.93
CA ALA A 444 -0.06 10.04 18.59
C ALA A 444 0.67 11.36 18.30
N ARG A 445 0.76 12.22 19.30
CA ARG A 445 1.56 13.44 19.23
C ARG A 445 2.92 13.14 19.82
N THR A 446 3.96 13.53 19.10
CA THR A 446 5.30 13.62 19.66
C THR A 446 5.27 14.70 20.73
N GLU A 447 5.47 14.33 21.99
CA GLU A 447 5.52 15.29 23.10
C GLU A 447 6.97 15.67 23.47
N VAL A 448 7.93 14.81 23.12
CA VAL A 448 9.35 14.99 23.43
C VAL A 448 10.14 14.72 22.16
N PRO A 449 11.14 15.56 21.82
CA PRO A 449 11.97 15.27 20.67
C PRO A 449 12.77 14.00 20.90
N SER A 450 13.02 13.28 19.83
CA SER A 450 13.80 12.05 19.87
C SER A 450 14.56 11.85 18.58
N ILE A 451 15.63 11.05 18.66
CA ILE A 451 16.34 10.54 17.51
C ILE A 451 16.59 9.06 17.68
N LYS A 452 16.41 8.31 16.61
CA LYS A 452 16.64 6.87 16.58
C LYS A 452 17.19 6.45 15.23
N ALA A 453 18.17 5.57 15.24
CA ALA A 453 18.65 4.94 14.00
C ALA A 453 17.70 3.80 13.59
N LEU A 454 17.34 3.74 12.30
CA LEU A 454 16.42 2.74 11.77
C LEU A 454 17.14 1.64 10.99
N GLY A 455 18.23 1.99 10.30
CA GLY A 455 18.98 1.07 9.45
C GLY A 455 19.74 1.81 8.35
N THR A 456 19.93 1.15 7.20
CA THR A 456 20.57 1.75 6.03
C THR A 456 19.64 1.79 4.83
N ASP A 457 19.81 2.80 3.98
CA ASP A 457 19.09 2.93 2.72
C ASP A 457 19.69 2.04 1.60
N ALA A 458 19.16 2.18 0.39
CA ALA A 458 19.62 1.44 -0.79
C ALA A 458 21.07 1.73 -1.21
N ASN A 459 21.68 2.79 -0.68
CA ASN A 459 23.05 3.23 -0.93
C ASN A 459 23.94 3.07 0.31
N ASP A 460 23.52 2.23 1.26
CA ASP A 460 24.21 1.97 2.53
C ASP A 460 24.39 3.21 3.43
N LYS A 461 23.59 4.27 3.23
CA LYS A 461 23.59 5.46 4.10
C LYS A 461 22.74 5.22 5.34
N VAL A 462 23.18 5.72 6.48
CA VAL A 462 22.47 5.54 7.76
C VAL A 462 21.20 6.38 7.77
N VAL A 463 20.07 5.70 7.94
CA VAL A 463 18.73 6.29 8.05
C VAL A 463 18.37 6.42 9.52
N MET A 464 18.00 7.62 9.93
CA MET A 464 17.51 7.93 11.26
C MET A 464 16.12 8.56 11.18
N GLU A 465 15.36 8.32 12.23
CA GLU A 465 14.12 9.00 12.55
C GLU A 465 14.42 10.14 13.53
N VAL A 466 13.86 11.31 13.26
CA VAL A 466 13.83 12.43 14.20
C VAL A 466 12.38 12.81 14.44
N SER A 467 11.99 12.84 15.71
CA SER A 467 10.68 13.33 16.13
C SER A 467 10.79 14.75 16.69
N VAL A 468 9.88 15.62 16.28
CA VAL A 468 9.89 17.05 16.61
C VAL A 468 8.51 17.45 17.15
N PRO A 469 8.36 17.90 18.40
CA PRO A 469 7.03 18.20 18.99
C PRO A 469 6.41 19.53 18.48
N GLU A 470 7.24 20.50 18.11
CA GLU A 470 6.80 21.81 17.63
C GLU A 470 7.54 22.20 16.35
N LYS A 471 7.01 23.15 15.59
CA LYS A 471 7.64 23.61 14.37
C LYS A 471 8.97 24.30 14.68
N GLY A 472 10.05 23.94 13.98
CA GLY A 472 11.31 24.65 14.13
C GLY A 472 12.52 24.00 13.45
N ASP A 473 13.67 24.65 13.61
CA ASP A 473 14.94 24.18 13.08
C ASP A 473 15.60 23.21 14.06
N VAL A 474 16.12 22.12 13.52
CA VAL A 474 16.78 21.07 14.29
C VAL A 474 18.16 20.78 13.71
N TYR A 475 19.14 20.65 14.59
CA TYR A 475 20.47 20.14 14.26
C TYR A 475 20.61 18.74 14.83
N VAL A 476 21.11 17.81 14.02
CA VAL A 476 21.56 16.49 14.48
C VAL A 476 23.08 16.49 14.49
N ASP A 477 23.65 16.60 15.68
CA ASP A 477 25.09 16.46 15.93
C ASP A 477 25.44 14.97 16.01
N ILE A 478 26.48 14.55 15.31
CA ILE A 478 27.03 13.21 15.39
C ILE A 478 28.43 13.31 15.98
N LEU A 479 28.62 12.73 17.16
CA LEU A 479 29.89 12.74 17.89
C LEU A 479 30.50 11.35 17.81
N ASN A 480 31.83 11.27 17.70
CA ASN A 480 32.53 9.99 17.84
C ASN A 480 32.66 9.59 19.32
N LYS A 481 33.23 8.40 19.58
CA LYS A 481 33.49 7.89 20.94
C LYS A 481 34.32 8.80 21.86
N ASN A 482 35.03 9.80 21.32
CA ASN A 482 35.81 10.76 22.10
C ASN A 482 35.00 12.04 22.42
N GLY A 483 33.75 12.13 21.97
CA GLY A 483 32.91 13.33 22.07
C GLY A 483 33.22 14.39 21.00
N GLU A 484 34.01 14.06 19.97
CA GLU A 484 34.34 15.03 18.90
C GLU A 484 33.21 15.04 17.86
N LEU A 485 32.71 16.24 17.53
CA LEU A 485 31.71 16.43 16.47
C LEU A 485 32.33 16.03 15.11
N VAL A 486 31.83 14.94 14.54
CA VAL A 486 32.29 14.43 13.22
C VAL A 486 31.34 14.81 12.09
N TRP A 487 30.09 15.14 12.40
CA TRP A 487 29.10 15.56 11.42
C TRP A 487 27.98 16.36 12.08
N ARG A 488 27.38 17.30 11.33
CA ARG A 488 26.17 18.02 11.73
C ARG A 488 25.21 18.03 10.55
N MET A 489 24.04 17.42 10.72
CA MET A 489 22.94 17.58 9.77
C MET A 489 22.05 18.71 10.24
N HIS A 490 21.67 19.56 9.31
CA HIS A 490 20.76 20.68 9.57
C HIS A 490 19.45 20.41 8.86
N ALA A 491 18.35 20.46 9.60
CA ALA A 491 17.00 20.25 9.10
C ALA A 491 16.16 21.48 9.47
N ASP A 492 15.93 22.31 8.45
CA ASP A 492 15.21 23.58 8.58
C ASP A 492 13.70 23.38 8.49
N ASP A 493 12.97 24.22 9.22
CA ASP A 493 11.52 24.40 9.13
C ASP A 493 10.72 23.07 9.26
N LEU A 494 11.14 22.19 10.16
CA LEU A 494 10.47 20.92 10.37
C LEU A 494 9.10 21.14 11.04
N GLU A 495 8.03 20.71 10.38
CA GLU A 495 6.68 20.66 10.98
C GLU A 495 6.62 19.66 12.15
N PRO A 496 5.68 19.79 13.10
CA PRO A 496 5.53 18.81 14.18
C PRO A 496 5.33 17.37 13.67
N GLY A 497 6.01 16.42 14.31
CA GLY A 497 5.91 14.97 14.10
C GLY A 497 7.23 14.32 13.67
N VAL A 498 7.11 13.21 12.94
CA VAL A 498 8.24 12.32 12.61
C VAL A 498 8.84 12.64 11.23
N HIS A 499 10.16 12.69 11.15
CA HIS A 499 10.93 13.01 9.95
C HIS A 499 12.07 12.03 9.71
N GLN A 500 12.39 11.80 8.44
CA GLN A 500 13.59 11.06 8.06
C GLN A 500 14.78 12.02 7.96
N VAL A 501 15.90 11.65 8.59
CA VAL A 501 17.21 12.24 8.32
C VAL A 501 18.18 11.16 7.86
N VAL A 502 19.07 11.50 6.92
CA VAL A 502 20.01 10.54 6.34
C VAL A 502 21.42 11.07 6.54
N TRP A 503 22.24 10.29 7.24
CA TRP A 503 23.65 10.59 7.39
C TRP A 503 24.44 10.06 6.19
N ASP A 504 24.94 11.00 5.39
CA ASP A 504 25.73 10.75 4.18
C ASP A 504 27.22 11.13 4.33
N GLY A 505 27.66 11.44 5.55
CA GLY A 505 29.06 11.70 5.88
C GLY A 505 29.89 10.42 5.99
N PHE A 506 31.19 10.56 6.25
CA PHE A 506 32.13 9.44 6.32
C PHE A 506 31.90 8.59 7.59
N SER A 507 30.96 7.64 7.54
CA SER A 507 30.68 6.72 8.64
C SER A 507 31.73 5.59 8.65
N SER A 508 32.80 5.78 9.42
CA SER A 508 33.73 4.67 9.70
C SER A 508 33.14 3.75 10.78
N PRO A 509 33.56 2.47 10.87
CA PRO A 509 33.12 1.60 11.96
C PRO A 509 33.46 2.20 13.32
N GLY A 510 32.48 2.33 14.20
CA GLY A 510 32.67 3.03 15.46
C GLY A 510 31.40 3.21 16.27
N LEU A 511 31.57 3.66 17.50
CA LEU A 511 30.49 4.10 18.38
C LEU A 511 30.33 5.61 18.22
N TYR A 512 29.08 6.02 18.01
CA TYR A 512 28.70 7.40 17.76
C TYR A 512 27.53 7.80 18.66
N ASN A 513 27.55 9.03 19.14
CA ASN A 513 26.42 9.61 19.85
C ASN A 513 25.73 10.60 18.91
N THR A 514 24.42 10.50 18.81
CA THR A 514 23.60 11.45 18.05
C THR A 514 22.82 12.33 19.01
N TYR A 515 22.88 13.64 18.79
CA TYR A 515 22.15 14.63 19.59
C TYR A 515 21.27 15.46 18.69
N VAL A 516 19.99 15.53 19.05
CA VAL A 516 19.05 16.48 18.49
C VAL A 516 19.10 17.75 19.33
N LYS A 517 19.44 18.86 18.70
CA LYS A 517 19.52 20.19 19.32
C LYS A 517 18.66 21.19 18.56
N GLY A 518 17.93 22.02 19.30
CA GLY A 518 17.09 23.10 18.74
C GLY A 518 15.95 23.45 19.70
N MET A 519 15.48 24.70 19.65
CA MET A 519 14.25 25.16 20.33
C MET A 519 14.15 24.91 21.84
N GLY A 520 15.28 24.75 22.55
CA GLY A 520 15.32 24.51 23.99
C GLY A 520 15.20 23.03 24.39
N TRP A 521 15.43 22.11 23.45
CA TRP A 521 15.36 20.68 23.69
C TRP A 521 16.72 19.98 23.50
N ASP A 522 17.00 19.00 24.36
CA ASP A 522 18.12 18.08 24.23
C ASP A 522 17.58 16.64 24.21
N ALA A 523 17.80 15.92 23.10
CA ALA A 523 17.58 14.47 23.03
C ALA A 523 18.86 13.77 22.55
N GLU A 524 19.21 12.67 23.21
CA GLU A 524 20.44 11.92 22.97
C GLU A 524 20.10 10.46 22.64
N SER A 525 20.77 9.92 21.62
CA SER A 525 20.78 8.49 21.33
C SER A 525 22.22 8.03 21.07
N GLU A 526 22.58 6.88 21.60
CA GLU A 526 23.83 6.21 21.24
C GLU A 526 23.57 5.25 20.07
N MET A 527 24.49 5.22 19.10
CA MET A 527 24.41 4.37 17.91
C MET A 527 25.76 3.71 17.66
N VAL A 528 25.75 2.41 17.37
CA VAL A 528 26.94 1.68 16.95
C VAL A 528 26.88 1.39 15.46
N ILE A 529 27.90 1.81 14.70
CA ILE A 529 28.03 1.53 13.26
C ILE A 529 29.05 0.41 13.04
N TYR A 530 28.60 -0.61 12.32
CA TYR A 530 29.43 -1.72 11.85
C TYR A 530 29.30 -1.76 10.33
N THR A 531 30.41 -1.63 9.61
CA THR A 531 30.43 -1.81 8.14
C THR A 531 30.34 -3.28 7.76
#